data_AF-A0A1I4Z510-F1
#
_entry.id   AF-A0A1I4Z510-F1
#
_cell.length_a   1.000
_cell.length_b   1.000
_cell.length_c   1.000
_cell.angle_alpha   90.00
_cell.angle_beta   90.00
_cell.angle_gamma   90.00
#
_symmetry.space_group_name_H-M   'P 1'
#
loop_
_entity.id
_entity.type
_entity.pdbx_description
1 polymer ?
#
loop_
_entity_poly.entity_id
_entity_poly.type
_entity_poly.pdbx_seq_one_letter_code
_entity_poly.pdbx_strand_id
1 'polypeptide(L)'
;MMPALQHREARSPSAVFPESAWQLQQAAIHASSLWDGFTHRRNSDDLFHCWGMGGIELHDRMAELAVLDMQLCEALYQVCACGFPGVYTYEVTEALGDAIALHLLSTGQFPTDTEWQCALGELALEFFQRGDPEDLPEIRAVLRRFLPDWAKRLCPN
;
A
#
# COMPACT_ATOMS: atom_id res chain seq x y z
N MET A 1 -9.54 36.08 2.13
CA MET A 1 -10.65 35.26 2.64
C MET A 1 -10.51 33.90 1.98
N MET A 2 -9.85 32.95 2.65
CA MET A 2 -9.61 31.60 2.12
C MET A 2 -10.87 30.76 2.40
N PRO A 3 -11.46 30.08 1.39
CA PRO A 3 -12.59 29.21 1.63
C PRO A 3 -12.17 28.01 2.47
N ALA A 4 -13.04 27.62 3.40
CA ALA A 4 -12.84 26.52 4.32
C ALA A 4 -12.65 25.20 3.55
N LEU A 5 -11.58 24.47 3.88
CA LEU A 5 -11.36 23.08 3.50
C LEU A 5 -12.47 22.21 4.09
N GLN A 6 -13.59 22.10 3.37
CA GLN A 6 -14.66 21.13 3.61
C GLN A 6 -14.53 19.98 2.61
N HIS A 7 -13.47 19.20 2.74
CA HIS A 7 -13.46 17.83 2.22
C HIS A 7 -12.84 16.94 3.28
N ARG A 8 -13.64 16.59 4.30
CA ARG A 8 -13.44 15.31 4.98
C ARG A 8 -13.90 14.25 4.00
N GLU A 9 -13.00 13.78 3.15
CA GLU A 9 -13.18 12.45 2.57
C GLU A 9 -13.35 11.48 3.74
N ALA A 10 -14.39 10.66 3.67
CA ALA A 10 -14.63 9.65 4.68
C ALA A 10 -13.39 8.75 4.74
N ARG A 11 -12.73 8.68 5.90
CA ARG A 11 -11.64 7.74 6.16
C ARG A 11 -12.02 6.38 5.60
N SER A 12 -11.16 5.80 4.78
CA SER A 12 -11.42 4.49 4.19
C SER A 12 -11.58 3.49 5.35
N PRO A 13 -12.73 2.80 5.49
CA PRO A 13 -13.07 2.00 6.68
C PRO A 13 -12.23 0.72 6.86
N SER A 14 -11.21 0.53 6.03
CA SER A 14 -10.39 -0.69 5.93
C SER A 14 -9.19 -0.73 6.87
N ALA A 15 -8.63 0.41 7.29
CA ALA A 15 -7.44 0.44 8.14
C ALA A 15 -7.81 0.45 9.64
N VAL A 16 -7.65 -0.70 10.32
CA VAL A 16 -7.71 -0.76 11.80
C VAL A 16 -6.39 -0.25 12.36
N PHE A 17 -6.41 0.73 13.26
CA PHE A 17 -5.17 1.30 13.79
C PHE A 17 -4.40 0.30 14.68
N PRO A 18 -3.05 0.31 14.64
CA PRO A 18 -2.21 -0.48 15.54
C PRO A 18 -2.53 -0.24 17.02
N GLU A 19 -2.75 -1.31 17.78
CA GLU A 19 -3.07 -1.23 19.22
C GLU A 19 -1.89 -1.56 20.14
N SER A 20 -0.87 -2.25 19.59
CA SER A 20 0.34 -2.63 20.32
C SER A 20 1.58 -1.86 19.83
N ALA A 21 2.57 -1.72 20.72
CA ALA A 21 3.87 -1.13 20.36
C ALA A 21 4.55 -1.88 19.19
N TRP A 22 4.35 -3.20 19.12
CA TRP A 22 4.82 -4.03 18.01
C TRP A 22 4.17 -3.64 16.68
N GLN A 23 2.83 -3.56 16.64
CA GLN A 23 2.13 -3.17 15.41
C GLN A 23 2.46 -1.74 15.00
N LEU A 24 2.65 -0.82 15.95
CA LEU A 24 3.11 0.54 15.65
C LEU A 24 4.51 0.54 15.02
N GLN A 25 5.42 -0.29 15.53
CA GLN A 25 6.75 -0.46 14.93
C GLN A 25 6.66 -1.03 13.51
N GLN A 26 5.81 -2.04 13.28
CA GLN A 26 5.63 -2.63 11.95
C GLN A 26 5.03 -1.61 10.98
N ALA A 27 3.97 -0.89 11.37
CA ALA A 27 3.39 0.16 10.55
C ALA A 27 4.42 1.26 10.19
N ALA A 28 5.31 1.62 11.12
CA ALA A 28 6.38 2.57 10.85
C ALA A 28 7.42 2.05 9.85
N ILE A 29 7.77 0.75 9.92
CA ILE A 29 8.67 0.11 8.94
C ILE A 29 8.03 0.14 7.54
N HIS A 30 6.77 -0.29 7.44
CA HIS A 30 6.04 -0.27 6.18
C HIS A 30 5.91 1.15 5.61
N ALA A 31 5.60 2.14 6.46
CA ALA A 31 5.53 3.54 6.04
C ALA A 31 6.89 4.07 5.54
N SER A 32 7.99 3.70 6.22
CA SER A 32 9.34 4.08 5.79
C SER A 32 9.68 3.47 4.43
N SER A 33 9.47 2.16 4.24
CA SER A 33 9.76 1.48 2.97
C SER A 33 8.90 2.02 1.83
N LEU A 34 7.62 2.29 2.10
CA LEU A 34 6.70 2.88 1.12
C LEU A 34 7.19 4.29 0.70
N TRP A 35 7.65 5.09 1.66
CA TRP A 35 8.18 6.42 1.39
C TRP A 35 9.53 6.40 0.66
N ASP A 36 10.40 5.45 1.01
CA ASP A 36 11.69 5.24 0.34
C ASP A 36 11.46 4.93 -1.15
N GLY A 37 10.51 4.03 -1.46
CA GLY A 37 10.13 3.73 -2.84
C GLY A 37 9.52 4.92 -3.57
N PHE A 38 8.61 5.65 -2.90
CA PHE A 38 7.96 6.83 -3.44
C PHE A 38 8.97 7.92 -3.84
N THR A 39 10.02 8.10 -3.04
CA THR A 39 11.07 9.10 -3.30
C THR A 39 12.29 8.55 -4.05
N HIS A 40 12.34 7.24 -4.32
CA HIS A 40 13.51 6.59 -4.89
C HIS A 40 13.96 7.24 -6.20
N ARG A 41 15.18 7.80 -6.23
CA ARG A 41 15.77 8.50 -7.39
C ARG A 41 14.92 9.65 -7.93
N ARG A 42 14.01 10.21 -7.12
CA ARG A 42 13.15 11.34 -7.47
C ARG A 42 13.43 12.51 -6.56
N ASN A 43 13.21 13.72 -7.06
CA ASN A 43 13.17 14.88 -6.19
C ASN A 43 11.81 14.90 -5.48
N SER A 44 11.82 14.93 -4.15
CA SER A 44 10.60 15.05 -3.36
C SER A 44 9.81 16.30 -3.72
N ASP A 45 10.48 17.40 -4.09
CA ASP A 45 9.82 18.66 -4.46
C ASP A 45 8.94 18.51 -5.70
N ASP A 46 9.37 17.70 -6.69
CA ASP A 46 8.58 17.44 -7.89
C ASP A 46 7.32 16.64 -7.55
N LEU A 47 7.42 15.67 -6.63
CA LEU A 47 6.29 14.87 -6.16
C LEU A 47 5.27 15.73 -5.40
N PHE A 48 5.74 16.60 -4.49
CA PHE A 48 4.86 17.53 -3.79
C PHE A 48 4.23 18.55 -4.73
N HIS A 49 4.97 19.01 -5.74
CA HIS A 49 4.46 19.94 -6.76
C HIS A 49 3.36 19.29 -7.60
N CYS A 50 3.57 18.06 -8.07
CA CYS A 50 2.56 17.28 -8.79
C CYS A 50 1.32 16.98 -7.93
N TRP A 51 1.50 16.70 -6.64
CA TRP A 51 0.39 16.46 -5.72
C TRP A 51 -0.49 17.69 -5.49
N GLY A 52 0.11 18.86 -5.24
CA GLY A 52 -0.59 20.14 -5.18
C GLY A 52 -1.60 20.33 -4.03
N MET A 53 -1.91 19.32 -3.21
CA MET A 53 -2.93 19.38 -2.14
C MET A 53 -2.36 19.50 -0.72
N GLY A 54 -1.04 19.60 -0.57
CA GLY A 54 -0.38 19.79 0.72
C GLY A 54 0.38 18.56 1.22
N GLY A 55 1.48 18.81 1.93
CA GLY A 55 2.38 17.72 2.34
C GLY A 55 1.78 16.81 3.40
N ILE A 56 0.97 17.34 4.32
CA ILE A 56 0.37 16.55 5.41
C ILE A 56 -0.64 15.54 4.84
N GLU A 57 -1.44 15.97 3.89
CA GLU A 57 -2.46 15.17 3.19
C GLU A 57 -1.81 14.01 2.43
N LEU A 58 -0.66 14.24 1.81
CA LEU A 58 0.10 13.17 1.15
C LEU A 58 0.61 12.14 2.16
N HIS A 59 1.17 12.59 3.29
CA HIS A 59 1.64 11.69 4.34
C HIS A 59 0.49 10.90 4.98
N ASP A 60 -0.69 11.51 5.16
CA ASP A 60 -1.87 10.82 5.69
C ASP A 60 -2.29 9.65 4.78
N ARG A 61 -2.35 9.89 3.46
CA ARG A 61 -2.64 8.83 2.47
C ARG A 61 -1.59 7.72 2.47
N MET A 62 -0.31 8.07 2.55
CA MET A 62 0.78 7.10 2.64
C MET A 62 0.73 6.30 3.96
N ALA A 63 0.32 6.92 5.06
CA ALA A 63 0.17 6.24 6.35
C ALA A 63 -1.02 5.26 6.34
N GLU A 64 -2.16 5.64 5.76
CA GLU A 64 -3.30 4.72 5.58
C GLU A 64 -2.91 3.48 4.78
N LEU A 65 -2.14 3.68 3.69
CA LEU A 65 -1.61 2.59 2.87
C LEU A 65 -0.68 1.68 3.64
N ALA A 66 0.28 2.26 4.38
CA ALA A 66 1.24 1.50 5.17
C ALA A 66 0.57 0.63 6.24
N VAL A 67 -0.50 1.13 6.87
CA VAL A 67 -1.26 0.33 7.85
C VAL A 67 -1.93 -0.86 7.18
N LEU A 68 -2.58 -0.67 6.02
CA LEU A 68 -3.19 -1.80 5.33
C LEU A 68 -2.16 -2.81 4.83
N ASP A 69 -1.07 -2.33 4.22
CA ASP A 69 0.02 -3.17 3.74
C ASP A 69 0.63 -4.00 4.88
N MET A 70 0.85 -3.39 6.05
CA MET A 70 1.29 -4.10 7.26
C MET A 70 0.30 -5.20 7.68
N GLN A 71 -1.01 -4.93 7.69
CA GLN A 71 -2.02 -5.94 8.06
C GLN A 71 -2.10 -7.07 7.04
N LEU A 72 -2.00 -6.74 5.76
CA LEU A 72 -1.97 -7.72 4.68
C LEU A 72 -0.75 -8.61 4.80
N CYS A 73 0.43 -8.00 4.97
CA CYS A 73 1.70 -8.67 5.19
C CYS A 73 1.62 -9.66 6.37
N GLU A 74 1.13 -9.20 7.53
CA GLU A 74 0.92 -10.05 8.70
C GLU A 74 0.00 -11.24 8.39
N ALA A 75 -1.12 -11.01 7.71
CA ALA A 75 -2.07 -12.06 7.35
C ALA A 75 -1.49 -13.07 6.34
N LEU A 76 -0.69 -12.61 5.38
CA LEU A 76 -0.02 -13.47 4.41
C LEU A 76 1.06 -14.35 5.08
N TYR A 77 1.79 -13.81 6.05
CA TYR A 77 2.78 -14.58 6.82
C TYR A 77 2.18 -15.66 7.72
N GLN A 78 0.90 -15.56 8.10
CA GLN A 78 0.23 -16.66 8.82
C GLN A 78 -0.07 -17.86 7.91
N VAL A 79 -0.13 -17.63 6.60
CA VAL A 79 -0.43 -18.67 5.60
C VAL A 79 0.84 -19.30 5.09
N CYS A 80 1.80 -18.47 4.70
CA CYS A 80 3.02 -18.93 4.05
C CYS A 80 4.05 -19.15 5.15
N ALA A 81 4.63 -20.35 5.26
CA ALA A 81 5.73 -20.63 6.21
C ALA A 81 7.05 -19.88 5.88
N CYS A 82 6.96 -18.81 5.08
CA CYS A 82 8.07 -18.00 4.59
C CYS A 82 8.55 -17.03 5.68
N GLY A 83 9.76 -17.18 6.18
CA GLY A 83 10.30 -16.40 7.30
C GLY A 83 11.10 -15.14 6.92
N PHE A 84 10.61 -14.25 6.04
CA PHE A 84 11.42 -13.09 5.61
C PHE A 84 10.67 -11.75 5.47
N PRO A 85 10.15 -11.16 6.57
CA PRO A 85 9.43 -9.87 6.57
C PRO A 85 10.19 -8.72 5.89
N GLY A 86 11.53 -8.69 6.02
CA GLY A 86 12.36 -7.64 5.39
C GLY A 86 12.46 -7.73 3.86
N VAL A 87 12.20 -8.90 3.26
CA VAL A 87 12.21 -9.03 1.79
C VAL A 87 10.88 -8.56 1.21
N TYR A 88 9.77 -8.82 1.90
CA TYR A 88 8.46 -8.29 1.51
C TYR A 88 8.45 -6.76 1.48
N THR A 89 9.00 -6.11 2.51
CA THR A 89 9.06 -4.64 2.55
C THR A 89 9.85 -4.04 1.39
N TYR A 90 10.87 -4.75 0.88
CA TYR A 90 11.64 -4.30 -0.28
C TYR A 90 10.95 -4.62 -1.61
N GLU A 91 10.47 -5.86 -1.79
CA GLU A 91 9.93 -6.30 -3.09
C GLU A 91 8.48 -5.89 -3.33
N VAL A 92 7.73 -5.62 -2.26
CA VAL A 92 6.31 -5.27 -2.34
C VAL A 92 6.07 -3.85 -1.86
N THR A 93 6.44 -3.51 -0.63
CA THR A 93 6.12 -2.20 -0.05
C THR A 93 6.88 -1.06 -0.73
N GLU A 94 8.19 -1.17 -0.92
CA GLU A 94 8.99 -0.17 -1.64
C GLU A 94 8.55 -0.07 -3.12
N ALA A 95 8.32 -1.21 -3.76
CA ALA A 95 7.83 -1.25 -5.15
C ALA A 95 6.45 -0.59 -5.31
N LEU A 96 5.56 -0.72 -4.31
CA LEU A 96 4.28 -0.03 -4.29
C LEU A 96 4.49 1.49 -4.21
N GLY A 97 5.42 1.95 -3.37
CA GLY A 97 5.79 3.36 -3.27
C GLY A 97 6.25 3.93 -4.61
N ASP A 98 7.11 3.19 -5.31
CA ASP A 98 7.58 3.53 -6.66
C ASP A 98 6.42 3.64 -7.66
N ALA A 99 5.52 2.65 -7.66
CA ALA A 99 4.34 2.64 -8.52
C ALA A 99 3.40 3.83 -8.26
N ILE A 100 3.19 4.20 -6.99
CA ILE A 100 2.40 5.39 -6.61
C ILE A 100 3.06 6.66 -7.14
N ALA A 101 4.38 6.80 -7.00
CA ALA A 101 5.11 7.96 -7.50
C ALA A 101 5.02 8.08 -9.03
N LEU A 102 5.18 6.97 -9.76
CA LEU A 102 5.03 6.94 -11.21
C LEU A 102 3.62 7.31 -11.65
N HIS A 103 2.61 6.79 -10.96
CA HIS A 103 1.22 7.15 -11.21
C HIS A 103 1.02 8.67 -11.02
N LEU A 104 1.41 9.20 -9.85
CA LEU A 104 1.29 10.63 -9.54
C LEU A 104 1.98 11.53 -10.55
N LEU A 105 3.21 11.20 -10.96
CA LEU A 105 3.96 11.99 -11.94
C LEU A 105 3.34 11.92 -13.35
N SER A 106 2.70 10.81 -13.70
CA SER A 106 2.09 10.62 -15.03
C SER A 106 0.69 11.21 -15.15
N THR A 107 -0.11 11.16 -14.09
CA THR A 107 -1.52 11.59 -14.09
C THR A 107 -1.74 12.93 -13.40
N GLY A 108 -0.80 13.38 -12.57
CA GLY A 108 -0.98 14.53 -11.67
C GLY A 108 -1.95 14.25 -10.53
N GLN A 109 -2.33 13.00 -10.29
CA GLN A 109 -3.30 12.59 -9.28
C GLN A 109 -2.74 11.44 -8.46
N PHE A 110 -3.07 11.38 -7.17
CA PHE A 110 -2.74 10.19 -6.37
C PHE A 110 -3.65 9.04 -6.78
N PRO A 111 -3.15 7.79 -6.85
CA PRO A 111 -3.95 6.66 -7.28
C PRO A 111 -5.19 6.47 -6.40
N THR A 112 -6.31 6.14 -7.04
CA THR A 112 -7.56 5.78 -6.37
C THR A 112 -7.41 4.50 -5.54
N ASP A 113 -8.34 4.26 -4.61
CA ASP A 113 -8.37 3.05 -3.79
C ASP A 113 -8.31 1.76 -4.61
N THR A 114 -9.00 1.74 -5.75
CA THR A 114 -8.94 0.62 -6.70
C THR A 114 -7.56 0.44 -7.31
N GLU A 115 -6.90 1.53 -7.73
CA GLU A 115 -5.64 1.46 -8.47
C GLU A 115 -4.48 0.97 -7.60
N TRP A 116 -4.31 1.54 -6.41
CA TRP A 116 -3.23 1.09 -5.54
C TRP A 116 -3.52 -0.28 -4.92
N GLN A 117 -4.79 -0.64 -4.63
CA GLN A 117 -5.12 -2.01 -4.19
C GLN A 117 -4.80 -3.02 -5.28
N CYS A 118 -5.05 -2.68 -6.55
CA CYS A 118 -4.67 -3.55 -7.66
C CYS A 118 -3.15 -3.73 -7.72
N ALA A 119 -2.39 -2.63 -7.65
CA ALA A 119 -0.92 -2.67 -7.66
C ALA A 119 -0.37 -3.50 -6.48
N LEU A 120 -0.85 -3.27 -5.26
CA LEU A 120 -0.44 -4.03 -4.07
C LEU A 120 -0.77 -5.52 -4.22
N GLY A 121 -1.96 -5.86 -4.71
CA GLY A 121 -2.37 -7.24 -4.89
C GLY A 121 -1.56 -7.97 -5.96
N GLU A 122 -1.20 -7.29 -7.05
CA GLU A 122 -0.32 -7.81 -8.10
C GLU A 122 1.10 -8.03 -7.57
N LEU A 123 1.70 -7.04 -6.92
CA LEU A 123 3.04 -7.14 -6.32
C LEU A 123 3.12 -8.26 -5.27
N ALA A 124 2.15 -8.32 -4.36
CA ALA A 124 2.10 -9.36 -3.33
C ALA A 124 1.92 -10.75 -3.96
N LEU A 125 1.03 -10.90 -4.95
CA LEU A 125 0.85 -12.17 -5.64
C LEU A 125 2.12 -12.61 -6.38
N GLU A 126 2.79 -11.70 -7.09
CA GLU A 126 4.05 -11.98 -7.79
C GLU A 126 5.17 -12.40 -6.83
N PHE A 127 5.26 -11.75 -5.68
CA PHE A 127 6.21 -12.10 -4.62
C PHE A 127 5.99 -13.54 -4.15
N PHE A 128 4.75 -13.88 -3.79
CA PHE A 128 4.42 -15.20 -3.24
C PHE A 128 4.37 -16.33 -4.28
N GLN A 129 4.14 -16.03 -5.57
CA GLN A 129 4.22 -17.01 -6.65
C GLN A 129 5.59 -17.67 -6.81
N ARG A 130 6.64 -17.04 -6.27
CA ARG A 130 8.01 -17.59 -6.25
C ARG A 130 8.22 -18.59 -5.11
N GLY A 131 7.29 -18.67 -4.16
CA GLY A 131 7.30 -19.58 -3.02
C GLY A 131 6.65 -20.93 -3.34
N ASP A 132 6.03 -21.55 -2.33
CA ASP A 132 5.37 -22.85 -2.48
C ASP A 132 4.03 -22.70 -3.25
N PRO A 133 3.85 -23.42 -4.38
CA PRO A 133 2.58 -23.40 -5.11
C PRO A 133 1.38 -23.90 -4.29
N GLU A 134 1.57 -24.72 -3.26
CA GLU A 134 0.49 -25.24 -2.41
C GLU A 134 -0.18 -24.14 -1.57
N ASP A 135 0.55 -23.07 -1.22
CA ASP A 135 0.02 -21.94 -0.44
C ASP A 135 -0.81 -20.96 -1.29
N LEU A 136 -0.66 -20.99 -2.62
CA LEU A 136 -1.28 -20.00 -3.53
C LEU A 136 -2.81 -19.86 -3.44
N PRO A 137 -3.60 -20.93 -3.27
CA PRO A 137 -5.04 -20.80 -3.09
C PRO A 137 -5.40 -19.95 -1.86
N GLU A 138 -4.70 -20.17 -0.75
CA GLU A 138 -4.96 -19.48 0.52
C GLU A 138 -4.41 -18.04 0.48
N ILE A 139 -3.26 -17.81 -0.15
CA ILE A 139 -2.73 -16.48 -0.43
C ILE A 139 -3.74 -15.64 -1.22
N ARG A 140 -4.33 -16.21 -2.28
CA ARG A 140 -5.37 -15.54 -3.06
C ARG A 140 -6.61 -15.27 -2.20
N ALA A 141 -6.98 -16.15 -1.27
CA ALA A 141 -8.09 -15.92 -0.35
C ALA A 141 -7.81 -14.73 0.59
N VAL A 142 -6.60 -14.64 1.16
CA VAL A 142 -6.18 -13.51 1.99
C VAL A 142 -6.19 -12.20 1.18
N LEU A 143 -5.60 -12.19 -0.02
CA LEU A 143 -5.60 -11.01 -0.89
C LEU A 143 -7.02 -10.55 -1.22
N ARG A 144 -7.95 -11.46 -1.54
CA ARG A 144 -9.36 -11.09 -1.81
C ARG A 144 -10.06 -10.49 -0.60
N ARG A 145 -9.71 -10.93 0.62
CA ARG A 145 -10.28 -10.42 1.86
C ARG A 145 -9.83 -8.99 2.16
N PHE A 146 -8.55 -8.70 1.95
CA PHE A 146 -7.94 -7.40 2.27
C PHE A 146 -8.05 -6.39 1.12
N LEU A 147 -8.07 -6.86 -0.13
CA LEU A 147 -8.05 -6.05 -1.35
C LEU A 147 -9.28 -6.37 -2.22
N PRO A 148 -10.47 -5.92 -1.81
CA PRO A 148 -11.72 -6.26 -2.50
C PRO A 148 -11.77 -5.75 -3.95
N ASP A 149 -11.09 -4.66 -4.28
CA ASP A 149 -11.10 -4.11 -5.65
C ASP A 149 -10.15 -4.86 -6.59
N TRP A 150 -9.03 -5.36 -6.07
CA TRP A 150 -8.17 -6.30 -6.79
C TRP A 150 -8.92 -7.61 -7.12
N ALA A 151 -9.72 -8.11 -6.18
CA ALA A 151 -10.51 -9.32 -6.37
C ALA A 151 -11.52 -9.20 -7.54
N LYS A 152 -12.18 -8.02 -7.66
CA LYS A 152 -13.15 -7.74 -8.72
C LYS A 152 -12.50 -7.72 -10.11
N ARG A 153 -11.24 -7.31 -10.21
CA ARG A 153 -10.51 -7.20 -11.47
C ARG A 153 -10.06 -8.55 -12.03
N LEU A 154 -9.69 -9.50 -11.16
CA LEU A 154 -9.23 -10.84 -11.57
C LEU A 154 -10.36 -11.83 -11.87
N CYS A 155 -11.58 -11.55 -11.42
CA CYS A 155 -12.78 -12.30 -11.75
C CYS A 155 -13.89 -11.32 -12.17
N PRO A 156 -13.83 -10.74 -13.39
CA PRO A 156 -14.99 -10.07 -13.93
C PRO A 156 -16.09 -11.12 -14.09
N ASN A 157 -17.26 -10.85 -13.50
CA ASN A 157 -18.46 -11.67 -13.70
C ASN A 157 -18.78 -11.86 -15.18
#